data_AF-A0A518GAV9-F1
#
_entry.id   AF-A0A518GAV9-F1
#
_cell.length_a   1.000
_cell.length_b   1.000
_cell.length_c   1.000
_cell.angle_alpha   90.00
_cell.angle_beta   90.00
_cell.angle_gamma   90.00
#
_symmetry.space_group_name_H-M   'P 1'
#
loop_
_entity.id
_entity.type
_entity.pdbx_description
1 polymer ?
#
loop_
_entity_poly.entity_id
_entity_poly.type
_entity_poly.pdbx_seq_one_letter_code
_entity_poly.pdbx_strand_id
1 'polypeptide(L)'
;MLDLHSIVSLAQETVSLACRRLGACCILLATICISTSARSTLRGDEISTSGTMSTISNAQGVTILEGIHPVLCYQRAVTSQRGQWPRANYVHPLYDLDGECLTEDFPTDHGHQRGVYWAWHQVLVDDQPMGDAWTCTDFQWDVREVKTETTSDRATIQASVFWKSPALQDQAGQLRRLVQEQTTIVVHQQHQDVRWIDFTIELSALVEGVKIGGSEDDKGYGGFSARLKLSDQTVFTGTEGPIEPTMNAIEAGAAIDTSNATGGVSIFPHPENPGFPTPWILRQSRSMQNAVYPGRSPVQLSQTEPLVLRYRLGIHRGTWDAAKISDYQQAYQAQCESPN
;
A
#
# COMPACT_ATOMS: atom_id res chain seq x y z
N MET A 1 5.17 0.93 54.51
CA MET A 1 5.71 1.36 53.21
C MET A 1 4.54 1.26 52.26
N LEU A 2 3.91 2.41 51.96
CA LEU A 2 2.60 2.50 51.33
C LEU A 2 2.70 3.27 50.01
N ASP A 3 1.78 2.88 49.14
CA ASP A 3 1.77 2.86 47.68
C ASP A 3 1.74 4.20 46.94
N LEU A 4 2.35 4.20 45.76
CA LEU A 4 2.44 5.31 44.79
C LEU A 4 1.22 5.30 43.81
N HIS A 5 0.01 5.37 44.37
CA HIS A 5 -1.24 5.37 43.59
C HIS A 5 -2.22 6.51 43.95
N SER A 6 -1.72 7.68 44.38
CA SER A 6 -2.59 8.83 44.72
C SER A 6 -2.05 10.22 44.37
N ILE A 7 -1.16 10.36 43.37
CA ILE A 7 -0.64 11.68 42.94
C ILE A 7 -0.97 11.98 41.47
N VAL A 8 -2.19 11.64 41.04
CA VAL A 8 -2.76 12.11 39.75
C VAL A 8 -4.24 12.44 39.97
N SER A 9 -4.52 13.58 40.63
CA SER A 9 -5.89 14.13 40.72
C SER A 9 -5.97 15.63 41.08
N LEU A 10 -4.87 16.40 41.01
CA LEU A 10 -4.92 17.85 41.26
C LEU A 10 -3.96 18.59 40.32
N ALA A 11 -4.36 18.74 39.05
CA ALA A 11 -3.71 19.67 38.12
C ALA A 11 -4.65 20.06 36.96
N GLN A 12 -5.94 20.27 37.25
CA GLN A 12 -6.94 20.67 36.24
C GLN A 12 -7.72 21.95 36.55
N GLU A 13 -7.32 22.75 37.54
CA GLU A 13 -7.99 24.03 37.86
C GLU A 13 -7.00 25.14 38.24
N THR A 14 -6.23 25.67 37.28
CA THR A 14 -5.40 26.89 37.50
C THR A 14 -5.26 27.79 36.27
N VAL A 15 -6.20 27.75 35.31
CA VAL A 15 -6.24 28.71 34.18
C VAL A 15 -7.67 29.18 33.92
N SER A 16 -8.28 29.83 34.91
CA SER A 16 -9.42 30.73 34.72
C SER A 16 -9.61 31.50 36.03
N LEU A 17 -9.84 32.82 35.94
CA LEU A 17 -9.94 33.79 37.05
C LEU A 17 -8.63 34.34 37.63
N ALA A 18 -7.94 35.21 36.86
CA ALA A 18 -7.31 36.41 37.40
C ALA A 18 -6.73 37.28 36.27
N CYS A 19 -7.57 38.09 35.62
CA CYS A 19 -7.25 39.43 35.10
C CYS A 19 -8.35 39.92 34.15
N ARG A 20 -9.54 40.17 34.71
CA ARG A 20 -10.47 41.17 34.18
C ARG A 20 -10.49 42.31 35.20
N ARG A 21 -10.34 43.55 34.71
CA ARG A 21 -10.55 44.88 35.34
C ARG A 21 -9.28 45.67 35.68
N LEU A 22 -8.89 46.53 34.74
CA LEU A 22 -8.34 47.90 34.80
C LEU A 22 -7.89 48.18 33.36
N GLY A 23 -8.43 49.09 32.55
CA GLY A 23 -8.88 50.46 32.84
C GLY A 23 -7.99 51.43 32.06
N ALA A 24 -8.30 51.64 30.77
CA ALA A 24 -7.88 52.70 29.84
C ALA A 24 -6.58 53.53 30.08
N CYS A 25 -5.68 53.53 29.08
CA CYS A 25 -4.97 54.75 28.69
C CYS A 25 -4.56 54.71 27.20
N CYS A 26 -5.08 55.66 26.43
CA CYS A 26 -4.72 55.94 25.05
C CYS A 26 -3.36 56.65 24.99
N ILE A 27 -2.44 56.23 24.11
CA ILE A 27 -1.45 57.13 23.48
C ILE A 27 -1.30 56.75 22.00
N LEU A 28 -1.55 57.76 21.16
CA LEU A 28 -1.29 57.87 19.73
C LEU A 28 0.14 57.43 19.35
N LEU A 29 0.28 56.76 18.20
CA LEU A 29 1.35 57.04 17.23
C LEU A 29 0.85 56.65 15.83
N ALA A 30 0.49 57.66 15.05
CA ALA A 30 0.17 57.58 13.63
C ALA A 30 1.26 58.34 12.85
N THR A 31 1.84 57.70 11.83
CA THR A 31 2.55 58.21 10.62
C THR A 31 3.62 57.17 10.22
N ILE A 32 3.84 56.71 8.99
CA ILE A 32 3.56 57.18 7.62
C ILE A 32 3.44 55.94 6.70
N CYS A 33 2.53 56.00 5.73
CA CYS A 33 2.47 55.08 4.59
C CYS A 33 3.63 55.34 3.62
N ILE A 34 4.38 54.30 3.25
CA ILE A 34 4.99 54.20 1.91
C ILE A 34 4.64 52.84 1.35
N SER A 35 3.75 52.86 0.36
CA SER A 35 3.48 51.78 -0.56
C SER A 35 4.70 51.54 -1.45
N THR A 36 5.29 50.36 -1.37
CA THR A 36 6.08 49.80 -2.48
C THR A 36 5.58 48.40 -2.77
N SER A 37 4.76 48.30 -3.81
CA SER A 37 4.45 47.07 -4.51
C SER A 37 5.73 46.53 -5.16
N ALA A 38 6.42 45.63 -4.47
CA ALA A 38 7.38 44.74 -5.11
C ALA A 38 6.62 43.49 -5.56
N ARG A 39 6.13 43.50 -6.81
CA ARG A 39 5.83 42.27 -7.54
C ARG A 39 7.14 41.51 -7.66
N SER A 40 7.31 40.50 -6.82
CA SER A 40 8.28 39.45 -7.05
C SER A 40 7.76 38.58 -8.20
N THR A 41 8.08 38.97 -9.43
CA THR A 41 8.16 38.04 -10.55
C THR A 41 9.46 37.27 -10.40
N LEU A 42 9.47 36.31 -9.47
CA LEU A 42 10.41 35.21 -9.54
C LEU A 42 9.77 34.16 -10.45
N ARG A 43 10.37 34.01 -11.63
CA ARG A 43 10.24 32.82 -12.47
C ARG A 43 10.38 31.61 -11.56
N GLY A 44 9.49 30.64 -11.72
CA GLY A 44 9.60 29.35 -11.08
C GLY A 44 10.91 28.70 -11.52
N ASP A 45 11.92 28.78 -10.66
CA ASP A 45 12.97 27.79 -10.64
C ASP A 45 12.34 26.53 -10.05
N GLU A 46 12.33 25.45 -10.83
CA GLU A 46 11.99 24.11 -10.37
C GLU A 46 12.81 23.80 -9.12
N ILE A 47 12.16 23.78 -7.95
CA ILE A 47 12.74 23.17 -6.77
C ILE A 47 12.72 21.66 -7.05
N SER A 48 13.82 21.12 -7.56
CA SER A 48 14.11 19.70 -7.49
C SER A 48 14.29 19.35 -6.01
N THR A 49 13.21 18.92 -5.36
CA THR A 49 13.25 18.31 -4.03
C THR A 49 13.84 16.91 -4.16
N SER A 50 15.10 16.79 -4.54
CA SER A 50 15.81 15.50 -4.48
C SER A 50 16.13 15.22 -3.01
N GLY A 51 15.14 14.72 -2.27
CA GLY A 51 15.33 14.28 -0.89
C GLY A 51 16.10 12.96 -0.86
N THR A 52 17.01 12.80 0.10
CA THR A 52 17.70 11.51 0.27
C THR A 52 16.72 10.43 0.73
N MET A 53 16.78 9.25 0.12
CA MET A 53 16.00 8.09 0.53
C MET A 53 16.52 7.55 1.87
N SER A 54 15.61 7.28 2.81
CA SER A 54 15.96 6.73 4.12
C SER A 54 14.89 5.77 4.64
N THR A 55 15.22 5.00 5.68
CA THR A 55 14.28 4.09 6.34
C THR A 55 14.26 4.27 7.85
N ILE A 56 13.08 4.10 8.45
CA ILE A 56 12.88 4.00 9.89
C ILE A 56 12.28 2.62 10.16
N SER A 57 13.00 1.78 10.90
CA SER A 57 12.57 0.43 11.27
C SER A 57 12.30 0.33 12.76
N ASN A 58 11.13 -0.21 13.14
CA ASN A 58 10.75 -0.48 14.53
C ASN A 58 9.90 -1.76 14.60
N ALA A 59 9.57 -2.24 15.80
CA ALA A 59 8.81 -3.48 15.99
C ALA A 59 7.56 -3.62 15.10
N GLN A 60 6.84 -2.53 14.85
CA GLN A 60 5.60 -2.49 14.07
C GLN A 60 5.84 -2.62 12.56
N GLY A 61 6.91 -2.03 12.03
CA GLY A 61 7.09 -1.95 10.59
C GLY A 61 8.33 -1.18 10.15
N VAL A 62 8.40 -0.97 8.84
CA VAL A 62 9.45 -0.18 8.18
C VAL A 62 8.80 0.95 7.39
N THR A 63 9.14 2.19 7.72
CA THR A 63 8.74 3.38 6.98
C THR A 63 9.87 3.80 6.05
N ILE A 64 9.58 3.99 4.76
CA ILE A 64 10.48 4.64 3.80
C ILE A 64 10.15 6.13 3.76
N LEU A 65 11.19 6.97 3.76
CA LEU A 65 11.07 8.42 3.61
C LEU A 65 11.90 8.91 2.43
N GLU A 66 11.44 9.99 1.82
CA GLU A 66 12.24 10.86 0.95
C GLU A 66 12.44 12.21 1.65
N GLY A 67 13.68 12.48 2.09
CA GLY A 67 13.94 13.59 3.02
C GLY A 67 13.16 13.40 4.33
N ILE A 68 12.26 14.32 4.64
CA ILE A 68 11.39 14.27 5.83
C ILE A 68 10.00 13.69 5.54
N HIS A 69 9.67 13.44 4.27
CA HIS A 69 8.33 13.06 3.84
C HIS A 69 8.19 11.55 3.83
N PRO A 70 7.21 10.96 4.55
CA PRO A 70 6.98 9.54 4.49
C PRO A 70 6.41 9.17 3.11
N VAL A 71 6.92 8.08 2.53
CA VAL A 71 6.43 7.54 1.26
C VAL A 71 5.46 6.40 1.50
N LEU A 72 5.88 5.43 2.32
CA LEU A 72 5.07 4.27 2.69
C LEU A 72 5.53 3.67 4.00
N CYS A 73 4.67 2.87 4.62
CA CYS A 73 5.04 1.99 5.73
C CYS A 73 4.66 0.54 5.43
N TYR A 74 5.64 -0.36 5.47
CA TYR A 74 5.43 -1.81 5.46
C TYR A 74 5.11 -2.32 6.87
N GLN A 75 3.96 -2.96 7.02
CA GLN A 75 3.44 -3.48 8.27
C GLN A 75 4.01 -4.87 8.55
N ARG A 76 4.90 -4.94 9.55
CA ARG A 76 5.58 -6.17 9.97
C ARG A 76 4.86 -6.90 11.10
N ALA A 77 4.44 -6.16 12.13
CA ALA A 77 3.78 -6.76 13.28
C ALA A 77 2.34 -7.13 12.91
N VAL A 78 1.82 -8.19 13.54
CA VAL A 78 0.41 -8.53 13.44
C VAL A 78 -0.41 -7.43 14.11
N THR A 79 -1.33 -6.86 13.35
CA THR A 79 -2.34 -5.91 13.83
C THR A 79 -3.74 -6.49 13.64
N SER A 80 -4.71 -5.96 14.39
CA SER A 80 -6.12 -6.35 14.31
C SER A 80 -7.01 -5.21 14.82
N GLN A 81 -8.29 -5.20 14.43
CA GLN A 81 -9.27 -4.27 14.97
C GLN A 81 -10.22 -5.03 15.90
N ARG A 82 -10.08 -4.80 17.21
CA ARG A 82 -10.87 -5.51 18.24
C ARG A 82 -10.79 -7.03 18.12
N GLY A 83 -9.60 -7.55 17.78
CA GLY A 83 -9.35 -8.97 17.55
C GLY A 83 -9.83 -9.51 16.21
N GLN A 84 -10.48 -8.68 15.37
CA GLN A 84 -10.92 -9.09 14.04
C GLN A 84 -9.86 -8.79 12.98
N TRP A 85 -9.85 -9.67 11.98
CA TRP A 85 -8.98 -9.63 10.79
C TRP A 85 -7.48 -9.48 11.12
N PRO A 86 -6.91 -10.34 11.97
CA PRO A 86 -5.50 -10.30 12.32
C PRO A 86 -4.63 -10.50 11.08
N ARG A 87 -3.68 -9.59 10.85
CA ARG A 87 -2.81 -9.63 9.66
C ARG A 87 -1.53 -8.83 9.84
N ALA A 88 -0.56 -9.15 9.01
CA ALA A 88 0.69 -8.41 8.77
C ALA A 88 0.99 -8.47 7.27
N ASN A 89 2.18 -8.04 6.84
CA ASN A 89 2.66 -8.22 5.47
C ASN A 89 1.87 -7.45 4.41
N TYR A 90 1.77 -6.13 4.58
CA TYR A 90 1.13 -5.22 3.63
C TYR A 90 1.72 -3.81 3.77
N VAL A 91 1.44 -2.93 2.82
CA VAL A 91 1.84 -1.52 2.88
C VAL A 91 0.66 -0.66 3.30
N HIS A 92 0.76 0.00 4.45
CA HIS A 92 -0.14 1.07 4.86
C HIS A 92 0.51 1.86 5.99
N PRO A 93 0.41 3.20 6.03
CA PRO A 93 -0.08 4.07 4.97
C PRO A 93 0.80 4.05 3.71
N LEU A 94 0.18 4.38 2.58
CA LEU A 94 0.83 4.77 1.33
C LEU A 94 0.50 6.24 1.11
N TYR A 95 1.49 7.08 0.85
CA TYR A 95 1.30 8.53 0.74
C TYR A 95 1.41 9.01 -0.71
N ASP A 96 0.65 10.06 -1.05
CA ASP A 96 0.84 10.80 -2.29
C ASP A 96 2.09 11.68 -2.25
N LEU A 97 2.30 12.46 -3.31
CA LEU A 97 3.46 13.35 -3.43
C LEU A 97 3.40 14.58 -2.51
N ASP A 98 2.24 14.85 -1.90
CA ASP A 98 2.02 15.95 -0.95
C ASP A 98 1.95 15.48 0.52
N GLY A 99 2.02 14.17 0.76
CA GLY A 99 2.00 13.57 2.08
C GLY A 99 0.61 13.18 2.59
N GLU A 100 -0.41 13.19 1.74
CA GLU A 100 -1.73 12.69 2.09
C GLU A 100 -1.80 11.17 1.94
N CYS A 101 -2.43 10.50 2.90
CA CYS A 101 -2.54 9.04 2.88
C CYS A 101 -3.58 8.58 1.85
N LEU A 102 -3.13 7.84 0.83
CA LEU A 102 -3.92 7.33 -0.30
C LEU A 102 -4.71 6.06 0.01
N THR A 103 -4.34 5.30 1.04
CA THR A 103 -4.93 3.99 1.33
C THR A 103 -5.74 3.98 2.62
N GLU A 104 -6.62 2.99 2.77
CA GLU A 104 -7.34 2.73 4.03
C GLU A 104 -6.88 1.43 4.68
N ASP A 105 -7.03 1.33 5.99
CA ASP A 105 -6.82 0.10 6.75
C ASP A 105 -7.98 -0.09 7.73
N PHE A 106 -8.54 -1.30 7.77
CA PHE A 106 -9.78 -1.62 8.50
C PHE A 106 -10.96 -0.70 8.13
N PRO A 107 -11.29 -0.53 6.83
CA PRO A 107 -12.42 0.31 6.46
C PRO A 107 -13.74 -0.31 6.95
N THR A 108 -14.73 0.53 7.24
CA THR A 108 -15.96 0.11 7.94
C THR A 108 -16.84 -0.87 7.14
N ASP A 109 -16.71 -0.87 5.81
CA ASP A 109 -17.44 -1.74 4.88
C ASP A 109 -16.82 -3.13 4.79
N HIS A 110 -15.49 -3.20 4.65
CA HIS A 110 -14.73 -4.43 4.46
C HIS A 110 -13.49 -4.43 5.38
N GLY A 111 -13.68 -4.70 6.68
CA GLY A 111 -12.63 -4.55 7.69
C GLY A 111 -11.38 -5.43 7.50
N HIS A 112 -11.46 -6.45 6.65
CA HIS A 112 -10.30 -7.21 6.20
C HIS A 112 -9.45 -6.45 5.18
N GLN A 113 -10.01 -5.60 4.33
CA GLN A 113 -9.24 -4.87 3.31
C GLN A 113 -8.25 -3.88 3.96
N ARG A 114 -7.13 -3.65 3.27
CA ARG A 114 -5.99 -2.88 3.78
C ARG A 114 -5.17 -2.31 2.64
N GLY A 115 -4.58 -1.13 2.81
CA GLY A 115 -3.32 -0.73 2.16
C GLY A 115 -3.10 -1.12 0.69
N VAL A 116 -1.87 -1.49 0.39
CA VAL A 116 -1.48 -2.32 -0.76
C VAL A 116 -1.12 -3.71 -0.23
N TYR A 117 -1.75 -4.75 -0.76
CA TYR A 117 -1.65 -6.11 -0.24
C TYR A 117 -1.83 -7.16 -1.32
N TRP A 118 -1.45 -8.40 -1.02
CA TRP A 118 -1.70 -9.57 -1.86
C TRP A 118 -2.26 -10.68 -0.98
N ALA A 119 -3.38 -11.27 -1.38
CA ALA A 119 -4.03 -12.34 -0.64
C ALA A 119 -4.95 -13.16 -1.55
N TRP A 120 -5.31 -14.36 -1.13
CA TRP A 120 -6.11 -15.31 -1.90
C TRP A 120 -7.20 -15.92 -1.02
N HIS A 121 -8.39 -16.12 -1.60
CA HIS A 121 -9.48 -16.82 -0.89
C HIS A 121 -9.19 -18.30 -0.76
N GLN A 122 -8.64 -18.90 -1.81
CA GLN A 122 -8.28 -20.31 -1.82
C GLN A 122 -6.78 -20.40 -1.50
N VAL A 123 -6.46 -20.94 -0.33
CA VAL A 123 -5.14 -21.49 -0.02
C VAL A 123 -5.37 -22.94 0.35
N LEU A 124 -4.96 -23.86 -0.52
CA LEU A 124 -5.29 -25.27 -0.40
C LEU A 124 -4.03 -26.11 -0.17
N VAL A 125 -4.16 -27.24 0.53
CA VAL A 125 -3.18 -28.33 0.59
C VAL A 125 -3.92 -29.61 0.29
N ASP A 126 -3.53 -30.34 -0.76
CA ASP A 126 -4.21 -31.55 -1.23
C ASP A 126 -5.73 -31.32 -1.41
N ASP A 127 -6.07 -30.17 -2.02
CA ASP A 127 -7.44 -29.69 -2.25
C ASP A 127 -8.28 -29.44 -0.98
N GLN A 128 -7.67 -29.49 0.20
CA GLN A 128 -8.30 -29.06 1.46
C GLN A 128 -7.99 -27.60 1.76
N PRO A 129 -8.99 -26.79 2.18
CA PRO A 129 -8.78 -25.38 2.50
C PRO A 129 -7.99 -25.19 3.79
N MET A 130 -6.99 -24.31 3.74
CA MET A 130 -6.13 -23.92 4.87
C MET A 130 -6.64 -22.64 5.56
N GLY A 131 -7.92 -22.33 5.45
CA GLY A 131 -8.49 -21.03 5.83
C GLY A 131 -8.60 -20.09 4.63
N ASP A 132 -8.87 -18.82 4.92
CA ASP A 132 -9.08 -17.77 3.92
C ASP A 132 -8.14 -16.59 4.22
N ALA A 133 -7.04 -16.54 3.47
CA ALA A 133 -6.04 -15.49 3.59
C ALA A 133 -6.58 -14.13 3.13
N TRP A 134 -7.56 -14.08 2.23
CA TRP A 134 -8.20 -12.84 1.81
C TRP A 134 -8.98 -12.19 2.95
N THR A 135 -9.83 -12.97 3.62
CA THR A 135 -10.69 -12.49 4.73
C THR A 135 -10.00 -12.51 6.10
N CYS A 136 -8.75 -12.96 6.18
CA CYS A 136 -7.99 -13.14 7.42
C CYS A 136 -8.63 -14.14 8.39
N THR A 137 -9.22 -15.20 7.85
CA THR A 137 -9.87 -16.27 8.63
C THR A 137 -8.94 -17.47 8.69
N ASP A 138 -8.57 -17.89 9.91
CA ASP A 138 -7.73 -19.07 10.16
C ASP A 138 -6.42 -19.09 9.36
N PHE A 139 -5.80 -17.92 9.19
CA PHE A 139 -4.57 -17.75 8.42
C PHE A 139 -3.61 -16.78 9.10
N GLN A 140 -2.30 -17.03 8.99
CA GLN A 140 -1.27 -16.22 9.64
C GLN A 140 -0.08 -15.95 8.71
N TRP A 141 0.37 -14.69 8.69
CA TRP A 141 1.61 -14.24 8.06
C TRP A 141 2.67 -14.02 9.13
N ASP A 142 3.60 -14.95 9.22
CA ASP A 142 4.70 -14.94 10.17
C ASP A 142 5.91 -14.24 9.53
N VAL A 143 5.95 -12.91 9.62
CA VAL A 143 7.04 -12.07 9.09
C VAL A 143 8.28 -12.27 9.94
N ARG A 144 9.30 -12.94 9.39
CA ARG A 144 10.50 -13.36 10.14
C ARG A 144 11.65 -12.38 10.05
N GLU A 145 11.89 -11.86 8.85
CA GLU A 145 12.99 -10.95 8.60
C GLU A 145 12.50 -9.81 7.71
N VAL A 146 12.94 -8.60 8.02
CA VAL A 146 12.75 -7.43 7.15
C VAL A 146 14.08 -6.69 7.09
N LYS A 147 14.71 -6.69 5.92
CA LYS A 147 15.95 -5.96 5.61
C LYS A 147 15.63 -4.70 4.82
N THR A 148 16.49 -3.71 4.98
CA THR A 148 16.38 -2.43 4.26
C THR A 148 17.71 -2.04 3.67
N GLU A 149 17.68 -1.52 2.44
CA GLU A 149 18.83 -0.93 1.77
C GLU A 149 18.42 0.42 1.18
N THR A 150 19.34 1.38 1.16
CA THR A 150 19.07 2.74 0.64
C THR A 150 20.26 3.21 -0.17
N THR A 151 19.98 3.79 -1.33
CA THR A 151 20.92 4.56 -2.15
C THR A 151 20.45 6.02 -2.21
N SER A 152 21.09 6.85 -3.02
CA SER A 152 20.60 8.21 -3.28
C SER A 152 19.25 8.25 -4.01
N ASP A 153 18.99 7.27 -4.88
CA ASP A 153 17.87 7.26 -5.82
C ASP A 153 16.76 6.24 -5.48
N ARG A 154 16.98 5.34 -4.51
CA ARG A 154 15.95 4.37 -4.08
C ARG A 154 16.11 3.88 -2.65
N ALA A 155 15.02 3.34 -2.11
CA ALA A 155 15.01 2.56 -0.87
C ALA A 155 14.32 1.21 -1.13
N THR A 156 14.90 0.14 -0.59
CA THR A 156 14.43 -1.23 -0.77
C THR A 156 14.05 -1.83 0.58
N ILE A 157 12.89 -2.51 0.63
CA ILE A 157 12.50 -3.42 1.71
C ILE A 157 12.52 -4.84 1.16
N GLN A 158 13.16 -5.76 1.88
CA GLN A 158 13.12 -7.20 1.60
C GLN A 158 12.56 -7.92 2.81
N ALA A 159 11.42 -8.59 2.65
CA ALA A 159 10.73 -9.32 3.71
C ALA A 159 10.74 -10.84 3.43
N SER A 160 10.99 -11.62 4.49
CA SER A 160 10.83 -13.08 4.50
C SER A 160 9.65 -13.44 5.39
N VAL A 161 8.66 -14.12 4.82
CA VAL A 161 7.38 -14.40 5.47
C VAL A 161 7.05 -15.88 5.34
N PHE A 162 6.54 -16.48 6.40
CA PHE A 162 5.95 -17.82 6.33
C PHE A 162 4.44 -17.76 6.51
N TRP A 163 3.71 -18.45 5.65
CA TRP A 163 2.28 -18.60 5.81
C TRP A 163 1.96 -19.83 6.66
N LYS A 164 0.99 -19.70 7.56
CA LYS A 164 0.55 -20.75 8.46
C LYS A 164 -0.97 -20.79 8.58
N SER A 165 -1.48 -21.97 8.90
CA SER A 165 -2.90 -22.19 9.18
C SER A 165 -3.07 -23.10 10.39
N PRO A 166 -4.06 -22.86 11.27
CA PRO A 166 -4.48 -23.82 12.29
C PRO A 166 -4.86 -25.20 11.73
N ALA A 167 -5.26 -25.27 10.46
CA ALA A 167 -5.60 -26.53 9.79
C ALA A 167 -4.39 -27.43 9.51
N LEU A 168 -3.16 -26.90 9.58
CA LEU A 168 -1.94 -27.65 9.30
C LEU A 168 -0.97 -27.62 10.50
N GLN A 169 -1.01 -28.69 11.28
CA GLN A 169 -0.18 -28.87 12.48
C GLN A 169 0.78 -30.06 12.34
N ASP A 170 1.87 -30.04 13.11
CA ASP A 170 2.73 -31.21 13.30
C ASP A 170 2.20 -32.13 14.42
N GLN A 171 2.90 -33.24 14.68
CA GLN A 171 2.51 -34.21 15.72
C GLN A 171 2.51 -33.64 17.14
N ALA A 172 3.20 -32.52 17.38
CA ALA A 172 3.23 -31.81 18.66
C ALA A 172 2.15 -30.71 18.75
N GLY A 173 1.30 -30.56 17.73
CA GLY A 173 0.26 -29.54 17.66
C GLY A 173 0.76 -28.14 17.25
N GLN A 174 2.00 -28.03 16.75
CA GLN A 174 2.55 -26.75 16.32
C GLN A 174 2.21 -26.47 14.86
N LEU A 175 1.90 -25.20 14.56
CA LEU A 175 1.56 -24.77 13.20
C LEU A 175 2.76 -24.99 12.26
N ARG A 176 2.51 -25.74 11.17
CA ARG A 176 3.49 -25.91 10.10
C ARG A 176 3.47 -24.70 9.17
N ARG A 177 4.61 -24.44 8.54
CA ARG A 177 4.76 -23.45 7.48
C ARG A 177 4.34 -24.11 6.16
N LEU A 178 3.38 -23.52 5.45
CA LEU A 178 2.90 -24.06 4.17
C LEU A 178 3.52 -23.35 2.95
N VAL A 179 3.79 -22.05 3.04
CA VAL A 179 4.41 -21.24 1.98
C VAL A 179 5.52 -20.42 2.59
N GLN A 180 6.64 -20.35 1.88
CA GLN A 180 7.66 -19.32 2.05
C GLN A 180 7.41 -18.22 1.03
N GLU A 181 7.32 -17.00 1.52
CA GLU A 181 7.21 -15.80 0.70
C GLU A 181 8.47 -14.95 0.88
N GLN A 182 9.05 -14.53 -0.24
CA GLN A 182 10.06 -13.48 -0.29
C GLN A 182 9.48 -12.29 -1.05
N THR A 183 9.39 -11.14 -0.40
CA THR A 183 8.85 -9.92 -1.01
C THR A 183 9.89 -8.82 -1.03
N THR A 184 10.16 -8.27 -2.21
CA THR A 184 11.00 -7.08 -2.42
C THR A 184 10.12 -5.90 -2.82
N ILE A 185 10.24 -4.78 -2.09
CA ILE A 185 9.58 -3.51 -2.40
C ILE A 185 10.66 -2.47 -2.66
N VAL A 186 10.72 -1.91 -3.86
CA VAL A 186 11.68 -0.86 -4.24
C VAL A 186 10.93 0.44 -4.45
N VAL A 187 11.18 1.41 -3.60
CA VAL A 187 10.68 2.79 -3.75
C VAL A 187 11.75 3.60 -4.45
N HIS A 188 11.43 4.10 -5.63
CA HIS A 188 12.29 5.03 -6.36
C HIS A 188 12.06 6.45 -5.85
N GLN A 189 13.11 7.27 -5.93
CA GLN A 189 13.02 8.70 -5.69
C GLN A 189 11.93 9.31 -6.59
N GLN A 190 11.21 10.31 -6.07
CA GLN A 190 10.29 11.06 -6.90
C GLN A 190 11.03 11.74 -8.05
N HIS A 191 10.49 11.61 -9.26
CA HIS A 191 10.97 12.35 -10.42
C HIS A 191 9.79 13.11 -11.04
N GLN A 192 9.90 14.44 -11.05
CA GLN A 192 8.82 15.34 -11.47
C GLN A 192 7.53 15.03 -10.69
N ASP A 193 6.44 14.77 -11.41
CA ASP A 193 5.10 14.56 -10.87
C ASP A 193 4.77 13.07 -10.65
N VAL A 194 5.80 12.21 -10.54
CA VAL A 194 5.63 10.76 -10.40
C VAL A 194 6.61 10.16 -9.41
N ARG A 195 6.12 9.19 -8.62
CA ARG A 195 6.96 8.25 -7.87
C ARG A 195 6.61 6.82 -8.24
N TRP A 196 7.64 6.01 -8.48
CA TRP A 196 7.50 4.60 -8.81
C TRP A 196 7.79 3.71 -7.60
N ILE A 197 7.00 2.65 -7.43
CA ILE A 197 7.22 1.64 -6.40
C ILE A 197 7.05 0.26 -7.02
N ASP A 198 8.11 -0.54 -6.98
CA ASP A 198 8.12 -1.88 -7.55
C ASP A 198 7.94 -2.93 -6.47
N PHE A 199 7.13 -3.94 -6.74
CA PHE A 199 6.87 -5.10 -5.90
C PHE A 199 7.29 -6.35 -6.68
N THR A 200 8.09 -7.20 -6.04
CA THR A 200 8.34 -8.57 -6.47
C THR A 200 7.97 -9.50 -5.33
N ILE A 201 7.03 -10.41 -5.58
CA ILE A 201 6.50 -11.37 -4.61
C ILE A 201 6.84 -12.76 -5.14
N GLU A 202 7.63 -13.51 -4.39
CA GLU A 202 8.06 -14.86 -4.72
C GLU A 202 7.44 -15.85 -3.73
N LEU A 203 6.68 -16.82 -4.22
CA LEU A 203 5.96 -17.80 -3.42
C LEU A 203 6.45 -19.22 -3.71
N SER A 204 6.98 -19.89 -2.69
CA SER A 204 7.41 -21.29 -2.76
C SER A 204 6.61 -22.13 -1.76
N ALA A 205 6.13 -23.29 -2.22
CA ALA A 205 5.50 -24.26 -1.35
C ALA A 205 6.54 -24.90 -0.41
N LEU A 206 6.17 -25.09 0.86
CA LEU A 206 6.98 -25.82 1.85
C LEU A 206 6.42 -27.20 2.16
N VAL A 207 5.22 -27.50 1.66
CA VAL A 207 4.59 -28.82 1.69
C VAL A 207 4.09 -29.14 0.28
N GLU A 208 3.90 -30.42 -0.03
CA GLU A 208 3.34 -30.84 -1.31
C GLU A 208 1.86 -30.40 -1.43
N GLY A 209 1.35 -30.29 -2.66
CA GLY A 209 -0.08 -30.06 -2.90
C GLY A 209 -0.59 -28.66 -2.59
N VAL A 210 0.29 -27.68 -2.34
CA VAL A 210 -0.13 -26.29 -2.08
C VAL A 210 -0.69 -25.62 -3.33
N LYS A 211 -1.92 -25.11 -3.28
CA LYS A 211 -2.52 -24.30 -4.36
C LYS A 211 -3.00 -22.95 -3.85
N ILE A 212 -2.99 -21.94 -4.72
CA ILE A 212 -3.59 -20.61 -4.45
C ILE A 212 -4.62 -20.27 -5.52
N GLY A 213 -5.72 -19.61 -5.13
CA GLY A 213 -6.80 -19.20 -6.03
C GLY A 213 -7.60 -18.01 -5.50
N GLY A 214 -8.22 -17.27 -6.41
CA GLY A 214 -9.14 -16.18 -6.07
C GLY A 214 -10.47 -16.68 -5.51
N SER A 215 -11.49 -15.82 -5.44
CA SER A 215 -12.83 -16.23 -5.04
C SER A 215 -13.39 -17.32 -5.97
N GLU A 216 -14.20 -18.24 -5.43
CA GLU A 216 -14.84 -19.30 -6.22
C GLU A 216 -15.99 -18.77 -7.11
N ASP A 217 -16.50 -17.57 -6.81
CA ASP A 217 -17.55 -16.93 -7.59
C ASP A 217 -17.04 -16.40 -8.94
N ASP A 218 -17.97 -15.87 -9.75
CA ASP A 218 -17.64 -15.42 -11.10
C ASP A 218 -16.63 -14.26 -11.16
N LYS A 219 -16.37 -13.61 -10.02
CA LYS A 219 -15.40 -12.51 -9.93
C LYS A 219 -13.96 -13.02 -9.88
N GLY A 220 -13.71 -14.18 -9.28
CA GLY A 220 -12.37 -14.78 -9.20
C GLY A 220 -11.32 -13.93 -8.46
N TYR A 221 -11.70 -12.97 -7.62
CA TYR A 221 -10.78 -11.94 -7.12
C TYR A 221 -9.79 -12.47 -6.10
N GLY A 222 -8.57 -11.95 -6.15
CA GLY A 222 -7.41 -12.44 -5.41
C GLY A 222 -6.11 -11.91 -6.02
N GLY A 223 -5.01 -12.03 -5.29
CA GLY A 223 -3.71 -11.49 -5.69
C GLY A 223 -3.54 -10.02 -5.31
N PHE A 224 -2.76 -9.29 -6.10
CA PHE A 224 -2.31 -7.94 -5.76
C PHE A 224 -3.43 -6.91 -5.85
N SER A 225 -3.61 -6.16 -4.77
CA SER A 225 -4.76 -5.29 -4.53
C SER A 225 -4.35 -4.00 -3.82
N ALA A 226 -5.05 -2.91 -4.12
CA ALA A 226 -4.92 -1.64 -3.41
C ALA A 226 -6.28 -1.16 -2.88
N ARG A 227 -6.40 -1.00 -1.56
CA ARG A 227 -7.53 -0.35 -0.90
C ARG A 227 -7.29 1.16 -0.86
N LEU A 228 -7.68 1.83 -1.94
CA LEU A 228 -7.52 3.28 -2.13
C LEU A 228 -8.69 4.06 -1.51
N LYS A 229 -8.39 5.27 -1.01
CA LYS A 229 -9.40 6.26 -0.67
C LYS A 229 -9.95 6.87 -1.96
N LEU A 230 -11.15 6.45 -2.33
CA LEU A 230 -11.81 6.93 -3.53
C LEU A 230 -12.71 8.13 -3.21
N SER A 231 -12.93 8.96 -4.23
CA SER A 231 -13.87 10.08 -4.20
C SER A 231 -14.89 9.92 -5.31
N ASP A 232 -16.00 10.66 -5.25
CA ASP A 232 -17.00 10.67 -6.33
C ASP A 232 -16.44 11.23 -7.65
N GLN A 233 -15.27 11.87 -7.61
CA GLN A 233 -14.54 12.40 -8.77
C GLN A 233 -13.47 11.44 -9.30
N THR A 234 -13.34 10.25 -8.71
CA THR A 234 -12.38 9.26 -9.17
C THR A 234 -12.80 8.69 -10.53
N VAL A 235 -11.85 8.61 -11.45
CA VAL A 235 -11.99 7.99 -12.77
C VAL A 235 -11.03 6.81 -12.89
N PHE A 236 -11.37 5.90 -13.80
CA PHE A 236 -10.56 4.74 -14.13
C PHE A 236 -10.19 4.79 -15.61
N THR A 237 -8.90 4.63 -15.90
CA THR A 237 -8.39 4.62 -17.27
C THR A 237 -7.47 3.42 -17.43
N GLY A 238 -7.70 2.61 -18.46
CA GLY A 238 -6.82 1.51 -18.85
C GLY A 238 -5.95 1.88 -20.04
N THR A 239 -5.16 0.93 -20.52
CA THR A 239 -4.32 1.12 -21.71
C THR A 239 -5.11 1.39 -23.00
N GLU A 240 -6.41 1.07 -23.02
CA GLU A 240 -7.29 1.25 -24.19
C GLU A 240 -8.25 2.44 -24.07
N GLY A 241 -8.33 3.10 -22.90
CA GLY A 241 -9.24 4.22 -22.69
C GLY A 241 -9.91 4.25 -21.31
N PRO A 242 -10.89 5.13 -21.12
CA PRO A 242 -11.70 5.17 -19.90
C PRO A 242 -12.44 3.86 -19.66
N ILE A 243 -12.58 3.48 -18.39
CA ILE A 243 -13.26 2.25 -17.96
C ILE A 243 -14.34 2.60 -16.95
N GLU A 244 -15.50 1.99 -17.12
CA GLU A 244 -16.57 2.02 -16.12
C GLU A 244 -16.49 0.76 -15.24
N PRO A 245 -16.29 0.87 -13.93
CA PRO A 245 -16.32 -0.28 -13.03
C PRO A 245 -17.65 -1.02 -13.08
N THR A 246 -17.59 -2.35 -13.07
CA THR A 246 -18.75 -3.25 -13.07
C THR A 246 -18.63 -4.25 -11.93
N MET A 247 -19.72 -4.98 -11.64
CA MET A 247 -19.72 -5.95 -10.54
C MET A 247 -18.78 -7.14 -10.75
N ASN A 248 -18.57 -7.56 -12.00
CA ASN A 248 -17.74 -8.70 -12.35
C ASN A 248 -16.34 -8.26 -12.77
N ALA A 249 -15.48 -9.24 -13.03
CA ALA A 249 -14.16 -8.98 -13.58
C ALA A 249 -14.27 -8.33 -14.98
N ILE A 250 -13.38 -7.40 -15.29
CA ILE A 250 -13.36 -6.65 -16.54
C ILE A 250 -12.01 -6.86 -17.22
N GLU A 251 -12.04 -7.12 -18.53
CA GLU A 251 -10.86 -7.02 -19.38
C GLU A 251 -10.61 -5.54 -19.67
N ALA A 252 -9.56 -5.00 -19.06
CA ALA A 252 -9.31 -3.56 -19.00
C ALA A 252 -7.88 -3.18 -19.45
N GLY A 253 -7.18 -4.14 -20.06
CA GLY A 253 -5.82 -3.98 -20.55
C GLY A 253 -4.76 -4.25 -19.50
N ALA A 254 -3.53 -3.86 -19.85
CA ALA A 254 -2.31 -4.27 -19.16
C ALA A 254 -2.00 -3.47 -17.88
N ALA A 255 -2.66 -2.34 -17.67
CA ALA A 255 -2.47 -1.46 -16.52
C ALA A 255 -3.73 -0.62 -16.29
N ILE A 256 -3.95 -0.20 -15.05
CA ILE A 256 -5.08 0.64 -14.66
C ILE A 256 -4.60 1.84 -13.86
N ASP A 257 -5.00 3.03 -14.29
CA ASP A 257 -4.97 4.25 -13.51
C ASP A 257 -6.27 4.42 -12.72
N THR A 258 -6.15 4.73 -11.43
CA THR A 258 -7.26 5.16 -10.56
C THR A 258 -6.90 6.51 -9.97
N SER A 259 -7.50 7.57 -10.51
CA SER A 259 -7.06 8.95 -10.24
C SER A 259 -8.21 9.96 -10.22
N ASN A 260 -7.93 11.18 -9.79
CA ASN A 260 -8.79 12.34 -9.92
C ASN A 260 -7.94 13.57 -10.29
N ALA A 261 -8.53 14.77 -10.21
CA ALA A 261 -7.85 16.01 -10.58
C ALA A 261 -6.58 16.32 -9.75
N THR A 262 -6.46 15.81 -8.51
CA THR A 262 -5.28 16.05 -7.66
C THR A 262 -4.19 15.01 -7.90
N GLY A 263 -4.56 13.77 -8.18
CA GLY A 263 -3.60 12.68 -8.39
C GLY A 263 -4.24 11.30 -8.31
N GLY A 264 -3.40 10.28 -8.38
CA GLY A 264 -3.87 8.90 -8.36
C GLY A 264 -2.78 7.87 -8.16
N VAL A 265 -3.22 6.62 -8.22
CA VAL A 265 -2.37 5.43 -8.21
C VAL A 265 -2.68 4.62 -9.46
N SER A 266 -1.65 4.40 -10.26
CA SER A 266 -1.67 3.47 -11.39
C SER A 266 -1.00 2.14 -11.02
N ILE A 267 -1.60 1.01 -11.40
CA ILE A 267 -1.09 -0.34 -11.15
C ILE A 267 -0.69 -0.98 -12.48
N PHE A 268 0.56 -1.42 -12.57
CA PHE A 268 1.20 -2.02 -13.74
C PHE A 268 1.68 -3.44 -13.41
N PRO A 269 0.88 -4.49 -13.64
CA PRO A 269 1.37 -5.87 -13.66
C PRO A 269 2.48 -6.05 -14.70
N HIS A 270 3.49 -6.86 -14.35
CA HIS A 270 4.57 -7.17 -15.29
C HIS A 270 4.13 -8.22 -16.33
N PRO A 271 4.58 -8.13 -17.60
CA PRO A 271 4.24 -9.11 -18.64
C PRO A 271 4.69 -10.55 -18.39
N GLU A 272 5.70 -10.76 -17.54
CA GLU A 272 6.12 -12.11 -17.12
C GLU A 272 5.24 -12.71 -16.01
N ASN A 273 4.28 -11.95 -15.45
CA ASN A 273 3.32 -12.54 -14.53
C ASN A 273 2.49 -13.59 -15.27
N PRO A 274 2.23 -14.78 -14.68
CA PRO A 274 1.45 -15.78 -15.37
C PRO A 274 0.04 -15.27 -15.65
N GLY A 275 -0.46 -15.51 -16.86
CA GLY A 275 -1.78 -15.06 -17.29
C GLY A 275 -1.88 -13.58 -17.64
N PHE A 276 -0.77 -12.85 -17.76
CA PHE A 276 -0.81 -11.46 -18.22
C PHE A 276 -1.28 -11.31 -19.68
N PRO A 277 -2.09 -10.28 -20.00
CA PRO A 277 -2.77 -9.39 -19.07
C PRO A 277 -3.89 -10.13 -18.35
N THR A 278 -4.06 -9.85 -17.06
CA THR A 278 -5.10 -10.44 -16.23
C THR A 278 -6.33 -9.54 -16.15
N PRO A 279 -7.53 -10.08 -15.92
CA PRO A 279 -8.71 -9.26 -15.69
C PRO A 279 -8.59 -8.43 -14.40
N TRP A 280 -9.47 -7.45 -14.27
CA TRP A 280 -9.49 -6.50 -13.17
C TRP A 280 -10.79 -6.56 -12.39
N ILE A 281 -10.70 -6.37 -11.07
CA ILE A 281 -11.87 -6.08 -10.24
C ILE A 281 -11.75 -4.63 -9.79
N LEU A 282 -12.61 -3.79 -10.36
CA LEU A 282 -12.66 -2.36 -10.12
C LEU A 282 -13.94 -1.99 -9.39
N ARG A 283 -13.84 -1.00 -8.50
CA ARG A 283 -14.96 -0.56 -7.67
C ARG A 283 -14.93 0.96 -7.56
N GLN A 284 -15.99 1.60 -8.05
CA GLN A 284 -16.17 3.06 -8.04
C GLN A 284 -16.20 3.63 -6.62
N SER A 285 -16.64 2.84 -5.64
CA SER A 285 -16.57 3.19 -4.23
C SER A 285 -16.44 1.92 -3.40
N ARG A 286 -15.96 2.06 -2.16
CA ARG A 286 -16.08 1.02 -1.12
C ARG A 286 -15.55 -0.35 -1.58
N SER A 287 -14.29 -0.41 -1.98
CA SER A 287 -13.52 -1.65 -2.08
C SER A 287 -12.07 -1.34 -2.47
N MET A 288 -11.30 -2.40 -2.63
CA MET A 288 -10.01 -2.44 -3.31
C MET A 288 -10.13 -2.46 -4.84
N GLN A 289 -9.03 -2.12 -5.51
CA GLN A 289 -8.77 -2.35 -6.94
C GLN A 289 -7.79 -3.52 -7.08
N ASN A 290 -8.12 -4.52 -7.90
CA ASN A 290 -7.37 -5.79 -8.01
C ASN A 290 -6.87 -6.06 -9.43
N ALA A 291 -5.58 -6.33 -9.56
CA ALA A 291 -5.05 -7.10 -10.68
C ALA A 291 -5.24 -8.60 -10.37
N VAL A 292 -6.28 -9.22 -10.94
CA VAL A 292 -6.75 -10.54 -10.52
C VAL A 292 -5.73 -11.62 -10.88
N TYR A 293 -5.27 -12.39 -9.90
CA TYR A 293 -4.49 -13.59 -10.16
C TYR A 293 -4.70 -14.65 -9.08
N PRO A 294 -4.83 -15.95 -9.41
CA PRO A 294 -4.94 -16.53 -10.76
C PRO A 294 -6.38 -16.57 -11.31
N GLY A 295 -7.34 -15.94 -10.62
CA GLY A 295 -8.76 -16.13 -10.88
C GLY A 295 -9.34 -17.29 -10.05
N ARG A 296 -10.54 -17.75 -10.42
CA ARG A 296 -11.29 -18.77 -9.68
C ARG A 296 -10.62 -20.16 -9.64
N SER A 297 -9.77 -20.45 -10.62
CA SER A 297 -9.12 -21.77 -10.76
C SER A 297 -7.79 -21.77 -10.03
N PRO A 298 -7.63 -22.57 -8.95
CA PRO A 298 -6.38 -22.58 -8.20
C PRO A 298 -5.19 -23.06 -9.02
N VAL A 299 -4.03 -22.44 -8.82
CA VAL A 299 -2.76 -22.84 -9.41
C VAL A 299 -1.85 -23.44 -8.34
N GLN A 300 -1.08 -24.45 -8.74
CA GLN A 300 -0.13 -25.14 -7.88
C GLN A 300 1.10 -24.25 -7.62
N LEU A 301 1.53 -24.17 -6.35
CA LEU A 301 2.84 -23.63 -5.99
C LEU A 301 3.88 -24.76 -5.99
N SER A 302 5.05 -24.48 -6.55
CA SER A 302 6.18 -25.41 -6.60
C SER A 302 7.09 -25.27 -5.38
N GLN A 303 7.76 -26.36 -5.01
CA GLN A 303 8.75 -26.41 -3.93
C GLN A 303 10.16 -26.02 -4.41
N THR A 304 10.41 -26.03 -5.72
CA THR A 304 11.74 -25.80 -6.30
C THR A 304 11.84 -24.52 -7.13
N GLU A 305 10.73 -24.12 -7.75
CA GLU A 305 10.66 -22.92 -8.58
C GLU A 305 9.59 -21.99 -7.98
N PRO A 306 9.95 -20.80 -7.49
CA PRO A 306 8.96 -19.89 -6.93
C PRO A 306 8.00 -19.41 -8.02
N LEU A 307 6.72 -19.27 -7.67
CA LEU A 307 5.83 -18.40 -8.42
C LEU A 307 6.30 -16.95 -8.18
N VAL A 308 6.64 -16.24 -9.25
CA VAL A 308 7.06 -14.84 -9.18
C VAL A 308 5.95 -13.94 -9.72
N LEU A 309 5.51 -12.98 -8.92
CA LEU A 309 4.56 -11.94 -9.29
C LEU A 309 5.20 -10.57 -9.13
N ARG A 310 5.19 -9.76 -10.18
CA ARG A 310 5.79 -8.44 -10.22
C ARG A 310 4.76 -7.36 -10.56
N TYR A 311 4.78 -6.28 -9.82
CA TYR A 311 3.86 -5.15 -10.01
C TYR A 311 4.60 -3.84 -9.81
N ARG A 312 4.28 -2.82 -10.59
CA ARG A 312 4.74 -1.45 -10.39
C ARG A 312 3.54 -0.58 -10.03
N LEU A 313 3.71 0.28 -9.03
CA LEU A 313 2.79 1.36 -8.72
C LEU A 313 3.38 2.68 -9.23
N GLY A 314 2.55 3.49 -9.90
CA GLY A 314 2.83 4.89 -10.18
C GLY A 314 1.96 5.76 -9.29
N ILE A 315 2.59 6.54 -8.40
CA ILE A 315 1.92 7.59 -7.63
C ILE A 315 2.15 8.90 -8.36
N HIS A 316 1.10 9.61 -8.75
CA HIS A 316 1.25 10.76 -9.62
C HIS A 316 0.24 11.87 -9.38
N ARG A 317 0.57 13.05 -9.91
CA ARG A 317 -0.35 14.19 -9.98
C ARG A 317 -1.32 14.07 -11.15
N GLY A 318 -2.52 14.61 -10.95
CA GLY A 318 -3.61 14.62 -11.92
C GLY A 318 -4.00 13.23 -12.43
N THR A 319 -4.73 13.23 -13.54
CA THR A 319 -5.19 12.03 -14.24
C THR A 319 -4.23 11.64 -15.36
N TRP A 320 -4.07 10.35 -15.63
CA TRP A 320 -3.37 9.88 -16.83
C TRP A 320 -4.35 9.41 -17.90
N ASP A 321 -4.00 9.67 -19.16
CA ASP A 321 -4.73 9.13 -20.30
C ASP A 321 -4.16 7.77 -20.72
N ALA A 322 -4.89 7.07 -21.58
CA ALA A 322 -4.54 5.74 -22.05
C ALA A 322 -3.18 5.67 -22.77
N ALA A 323 -2.80 6.75 -23.47
CA ALA A 323 -1.52 6.83 -24.18
C ALA A 323 -0.35 6.86 -23.18
N LYS A 324 -0.43 7.74 -22.18
CA LYS A 324 0.58 7.84 -21.11
C LYS A 324 0.70 6.55 -20.30
N ILE A 325 -0.42 5.90 -19.98
CA ILE A 325 -0.42 4.61 -19.28
C ILE A 325 0.25 3.54 -20.15
N SER A 326 -0.07 3.49 -21.44
CA SER A 326 0.53 2.55 -22.39
C SER A 326 2.03 2.75 -22.55
N ASP A 327 2.50 4.00 -22.62
CA ASP A 327 3.93 4.32 -22.72
C ASP A 327 4.68 3.86 -21.47
N TYR A 328 4.12 4.07 -20.27
CA TYR A 328 4.74 3.59 -19.03
C TYR A 328 4.73 2.07 -18.90
N GLN A 329 3.68 1.38 -19.34
CA GLN A 329 3.64 -0.08 -19.35
C GLN A 329 4.73 -0.64 -20.29
N GLN A 330 4.90 -0.05 -21.48
CA GLN A 330 5.96 -0.45 -22.42
C GLN A 330 7.36 -0.18 -21.85
N ALA A 331 7.56 0.97 -21.21
CA ALA A 331 8.82 1.29 -20.55
C ALA A 331 9.15 0.33 -19.41
N TYR A 332 8.14 -0.08 -18.63
CA TYR A 332 8.31 -1.06 -17.57
C TYR A 332 8.72 -2.43 -18.12
N GLN A 333 8.10 -2.88 -19.21
CA GLN A 333 8.47 -4.12 -19.90
C GLN A 333 9.93 -4.08 -20.40
N ALA A 334 10.34 -2.99 -21.05
CA ALA A 334 11.67 -2.87 -21.63
C ALA A 334 12.81 -2.85 -20.59
N GLN A 335 12.56 -2.33 -19.38
CA GLN A 335 13.54 -2.32 -18.29
C GLN A 335 13.95 -3.72 -17.83
N CYS A 336 13.11 -4.73 -18.04
CA CYS A 336 13.39 -6.11 -17.64
C CYS A 336 14.07 -6.94 -18.74
N GLU A 337 13.95 -6.54 -20.00
CA GLU A 337 14.63 -7.18 -21.15
C GLU A 337 16.12 -6.78 -21.26
N SER A 338 16.54 -5.77 -20.51
CA SER A 338 17.94 -5.34 -20.43
C SER A 338 18.62 -6.02 -19.24
N PRO A 339 19.47 -7.05 -19.44
CA PRO A 339 20.30 -7.55 -18.36
C PRO A 339 21.30 -6.44 -17.98
N ASN A 340 21.30 -6.04 -16.72
CA ASN A 340 22.39 -5.25 -16.16
C ASN A 340 23.74 -5.94 -16.38
#